data_AF-A0A1C4INY8-F1
#
_entry.id   AF-A0A1C4INY8-F1
#
_cell.length_a   1.000
_cell.length_b   1.000
_cell.length_c   1.000
_cell.angle_alpha   90.00
_cell.angle_beta   90.00
_cell.angle_gamma   90.00
#
_symmetry.space_group_name_H-M   'P 1'
#
loop_
_entity.id
_entity.type
_entity.pdbx_description
1 polymer ?
#
loop_
_entity_poly.entity_id
_entity_poly.type
_entity_poly.pdbx_seq_one_letter_code
_entity_poly.pdbx_strand_id
1 'polypeptide(L)'
;MSGHFFSEPVPVPEPDPFAPRFVEPGEHPGWDTALAVVNRDVAATLPDEPPLRLLACPGDPDEPERLYVARANGEWHGNGLPAEAAGSLPDACDAVAAAAQDTLMELLHRAWPVCPDHHLGTHLRAAPGAGTAWWCAGRTASDPSPHLLAPVGDLADEGGRATGVRERKRSPGTPRTRSFGSPA
;
A
#
# COMPACT_ATOMS: atom_id res chain seq x y z
N MET A 1 -58.24 -27.91 -24.15
CA MET A 1 -57.04 -28.63 -23.68
C MET A 1 -56.04 -27.56 -23.24
N SER A 2 -56.03 -27.22 -21.96
CA SER A 2 -55.09 -26.22 -21.42
C SER A 2 -53.90 -26.98 -20.84
N GLY A 3 -52.76 -26.93 -21.53
CA GLY A 3 -51.51 -27.48 -21.03
C GLY A 3 -50.88 -26.49 -20.06
N HIS A 4 -50.81 -26.86 -18.78
CA HIS A 4 -49.99 -26.16 -17.81
C HIS A 4 -48.52 -26.54 -18.07
N PHE A 5 -47.76 -25.59 -18.62
CA PHE A 5 -46.31 -25.70 -18.72
C PHE A 5 -45.74 -25.47 -17.32
N PHE A 6 -45.32 -26.56 -16.65
CA PHE A 6 -44.62 -26.47 -15.39
C PHE A 6 -43.17 -26.07 -15.71
N SER A 7 -42.81 -24.83 -15.44
CA SER A 7 -41.43 -24.39 -15.54
C SER A 7 -40.68 -25.04 -14.38
N GLU A 8 -39.88 -26.06 -14.66
CA GLU A 8 -39.01 -26.64 -13.65
C GLU A 8 -38.00 -25.57 -13.18
N PRO A 9 -37.78 -25.41 -11.87
CA PRO A 9 -36.78 -24.47 -11.38
C PRO A 9 -35.41 -24.92 -11.87
N VAL A 10 -34.71 -24.03 -12.59
CA VAL A 10 -33.33 -24.24 -12.99
C VAL A 10 -32.51 -24.47 -11.71
N PRO A 11 -31.81 -25.60 -11.56
CA PRO A 11 -30.95 -25.81 -10.40
C PRO A 11 -29.91 -24.69 -10.38
N VAL A 12 -29.90 -23.92 -9.30
CA VAL A 12 -28.81 -22.98 -9.02
C VAL A 12 -27.55 -23.83 -8.84
N PRO A 13 -26.50 -23.61 -9.66
CA PRO A 13 -25.25 -24.34 -9.48
C PRO A 13 -24.75 -24.08 -8.06
N GLU A 14 -24.32 -25.14 -7.38
CA GLU A 14 -23.67 -25.00 -6.08
C GLU A 14 -22.42 -24.14 -6.25
N PRO A 15 -22.15 -23.21 -5.31
CA PRO A 15 -20.97 -22.35 -5.41
C PRO A 15 -19.73 -23.22 -5.47
N ASP A 16 -18.87 -22.97 -6.46
CA ASP A 16 -17.61 -23.67 -6.60
C ASP A 16 -16.75 -23.40 -5.35
N PRO A 17 -16.45 -24.41 -4.53
CA PRO A 17 -15.66 -24.22 -3.31
C PRO A 17 -14.22 -23.79 -3.60
N PHE A 18 -13.79 -23.86 -4.87
CA PHE A 18 -12.48 -23.44 -5.34
C PHE A 18 -12.49 -22.05 -6.01
N ALA A 19 -13.64 -21.37 -6.06
CA ALA A 19 -13.71 -20.02 -6.60
C ALA A 19 -13.21 -18.99 -5.57
N PRO A 20 -12.42 -17.98 -5.99
CA PRO A 20 -12.13 -16.82 -5.16
C PRO A 20 -13.42 -16.13 -4.71
N ARG A 21 -13.44 -15.68 -3.45
CA ARG A 21 -14.57 -14.97 -2.85
C ARG A 21 -14.10 -13.66 -2.22
N PHE A 22 -14.96 -12.67 -2.17
CA PHE A 22 -14.69 -11.53 -1.31
C PHE A 22 -14.83 -11.94 0.15
N VAL A 23 -13.90 -11.44 0.96
CA VAL A 23 -13.97 -11.56 2.41
C VAL A 23 -15.02 -10.60 2.95
N GLU A 24 -15.83 -11.08 3.89
CA GLU A 24 -16.84 -10.24 4.54
C GLU A 24 -16.21 -9.38 5.65
N PRO A 25 -16.65 -8.13 5.83
CA PRO A 25 -16.13 -7.28 6.91
C PRO A 25 -16.28 -7.95 8.29
N GLY A 26 -15.19 -7.94 9.06
CA GLY A 26 -15.11 -8.55 10.38
C GLY A 26 -14.65 -10.01 10.40
N GLU A 27 -14.55 -10.68 9.24
CA GLU A 27 -13.95 -12.02 9.13
C GLU A 27 -12.45 -11.98 9.48
N HIS A 28 -11.76 -10.90 9.07
CA HIS A 28 -10.37 -10.65 9.41
C HIS A 28 -10.15 -9.22 9.91
N PRO A 29 -10.47 -8.91 11.18
CA PRO A 29 -10.47 -7.53 11.68
C PRO A 29 -9.11 -6.80 11.59
N GLY A 30 -8.00 -7.53 11.74
CA GLY A 30 -6.66 -6.97 11.57
C GLY A 30 -6.39 -6.53 10.14
N TRP A 31 -6.77 -7.36 9.17
CA TRP A 31 -6.66 -7.05 7.75
C TRP A 31 -7.64 -5.96 7.32
N ASP A 32 -8.87 -5.98 7.83
CA ASP A 32 -9.85 -4.92 7.57
C ASP A 32 -9.35 -3.55 8.03
N THR A 33 -8.74 -3.50 9.22
CA THR A 33 -8.19 -2.25 9.76
C THR A 33 -7.03 -1.75 8.90
N ALA A 34 -6.09 -2.62 8.52
CA ALA A 34 -4.98 -2.26 7.65
C ALA A 34 -5.44 -1.83 6.25
N LEU A 35 -6.42 -2.53 5.68
CA LEU A 35 -7.01 -2.20 4.38
C LEU A 35 -7.74 -0.86 4.41
N ALA A 36 -8.45 -0.54 5.49
CA ALA A 36 -9.07 0.78 5.66
C ALA A 36 -8.01 1.90 5.71
N VAL A 37 -6.86 1.67 6.34
CA VAL A 37 -5.74 2.62 6.34
C VAL A 37 -5.24 2.85 4.92
N VAL A 38 -4.91 1.79 4.17
CA VAL A 38 -4.41 1.91 2.79
C VAL A 38 -5.46 2.49 1.83
N ASN A 39 -6.75 2.18 2.01
CA ASN A 39 -7.81 2.75 1.20
C ASN A 39 -7.97 4.26 1.36
N ARG A 40 -7.50 4.87 2.47
CA ARG A 40 -7.41 6.34 2.58
C ARG A 40 -6.43 6.91 1.54
N ASP A 41 -5.29 6.25 1.35
CA ASP A 41 -4.29 6.64 0.35
C ASP A 41 -4.79 6.43 -1.08
N VAL A 42 -5.48 5.31 -1.33
CA VAL A 42 -6.12 5.03 -2.63
C VAL A 42 -7.12 6.13 -2.95
N ALA A 43 -8.06 6.43 -2.04
CA ALA A 43 -9.06 7.48 -2.25
C ALA A 43 -8.44 8.87 -2.46
N ALA A 44 -7.33 9.17 -1.79
CA ALA A 44 -6.63 10.45 -1.93
C ALA A 44 -5.92 10.62 -3.28
N THR A 45 -5.45 9.54 -3.88
CA THR A 45 -4.56 9.57 -5.06
C THR A 45 -5.18 9.00 -6.34
N LEU A 46 -6.24 8.20 -6.21
CA LEU A 46 -7.00 7.54 -7.26
C LEU A 46 -8.50 7.67 -6.96
N PRO A 47 -9.10 8.87 -7.05
CA PRO A 47 -10.49 9.10 -6.65
C PRO A 47 -11.53 8.32 -7.47
N ASP A 48 -11.16 7.87 -8.68
CA ASP A 48 -12.02 7.06 -9.54
C ASP A 48 -11.89 5.54 -9.27
N GLU A 49 -10.91 5.12 -8.46
CA GLU A 49 -10.73 3.72 -8.07
C GLU A 49 -11.61 3.43 -6.83
N PRO A 50 -12.57 2.49 -6.91
CA PRO A 50 -13.32 2.09 -5.73
C PRO A 50 -12.39 1.51 -4.65
N PRO A 51 -12.79 1.53 -3.37
CA PRO A 51 -12.00 0.93 -2.30
C PRO A 51 -11.59 -0.51 -2.64
N LEU A 52 -10.32 -0.82 -2.43
CA LEU A 52 -9.79 -2.17 -2.52
C LEU A 52 -10.49 -3.06 -1.50
N ARG A 53 -10.56 -4.36 -1.80
CA ARG A 53 -11.23 -5.38 -1.00
C ARG A 53 -10.29 -6.54 -0.72
N LEU A 54 -10.50 -7.23 0.40
CA LEU A 54 -9.86 -8.51 0.64
C LEU A 54 -10.53 -9.59 -0.22
N LEU A 55 -9.71 -10.38 -0.90
CA LEU A 55 -10.12 -11.52 -1.68
C LEU A 55 -9.50 -12.78 -1.09
N ALA A 56 -10.36 -13.73 -0.77
CA ALA A 56 -10.02 -15.03 -0.25
C ALA A 56 -9.92 -16.01 -1.42
N CYS A 57 -8.73 -16.54 -1.66
CA CYS A 57 -8.49 -17.57 -2.66
C CYS A 57 -8.24 -18.90 -1.96
N PRO A 58 -8.97 -19.96 -2.34
CA PRO A 58 -8.76 -21.27 -1.76
C PRO A 58 -7.33 -21.74 -2.03
N GLY A 59 -6.69 -22.29 -1.00
CA GLY A 59 -5.39 -22.95 -1.14
C GLY A 59 -5.53 -24.34 -1.78
N ASP A 60 -4.39 -24.98 -2.02
CA ASP A 60 -4.37 -26.43 -2.25
C ASP A 60 -5.00 -27.17 -1.05
N PRO A 61 -5.44 -28.44 -1.18
CA PRO A 61 -6.19 -29.16 -0.15
C PRO A 61 -5.56 -29.21 1.26
N ASP A 62 -4.24 -29.01 1.34
CA ASP A 62 -3.45 -29.00 2.59
C ASP A 62 -2.96 -27.61 2.99
N GLU A 63 -3.31 -26.57 2.22
CA GLU A 63 -2.93 -25.18 2.48
C GLU A 63 -4.14 -24.36 2.95
N PRO A 64 -3.95 -23.47 3.94
CA PRO A 64 -5.00 -22.54 4.31
C PRO A 64 -5.34 -21.61 3.15
N GLU A 65 -6.56 -21.07 3.18
CA GLU A 65 -6.99 -20.00 2.29
C GLU A 65 -5.99 -18.83 2.34
N ARG A 66 -5.64 -18.31 1.16
CA ARG A 66 -4.73 -17.18 1.03
C ARG A 66 -5.52 -15.92 0.77
N LEU A 67 -5.22 -14.86 1.52
CA LEU A 67 -5.85 -13.57 1.34
C LEU A 67 -5.03 -12.71 0.39
N TYR A 68 -5.71 -11.96 -0.45
CA TYR A 68 -5.14 -11.02 -1.40
C TYR A 68 -5.82 -9.66 -1.24
N VAL A 69 -5.13 -8.60 -1.66
CA VAL A 69 -5.75 -7.29 -1.86
C VAL A 69 -6.18 -7.22 -3.32
N ALA A 70 -7.47 -7.03 -3.55
CA ALA A 70 -8.07 -7.00 -4.87
C ALA A 70 -8.77 -5.66 -5.11
N ARG A 71 -8.92 -5.32 -6.39
CA ARG A 71 -9.84 -4.28 -6.84
C ARG A 71 -11.29 -4.71 -6.59
N ALA A 72 -12.21 -3.76 -6.56
CA ALA A 72 -13.62 -4.04 -6.28
C ALA A 72 -14.30 -4.95 -7.32
N ASN A 73 -13.73 -5.06 -8.53
CA ASN A 73 -14.17 -6.00 -9.57
C ASN A 73 -13.62 -7.43 -9.39
N GLY A 74 -12.82 -7.66 -8.35
CA GLY A 74 -12.27 -8.97 -8.01
C GLY A 74 -10.95 -9.29 -8.72
N GLU A 75 -10.34 -8.34 -9.44
CA GLU A 75 -9.00 -8.52 -9.99
C GLU A 75 -7.92 -8.24 -8.93
N TRP A 76 -6.87 -9.07 -8.88
CA TRP A 76 -5.74 -8.91 -7.97
C TRP A 76 -4.42 -9.28 -8.67
N HIS A 77 -3.30 -8.82 -8.13
CA HIS A 77 -1.97 -9.24 -8.57
C HIS A 77 -1.02 -9.39 -7.37
N GLY A 78 0.09 -10.10 -7.57
CA GLY A 78 1.15 -10.23 -6.56
C GLY A 78 0.95 -11.42 -5.64
N ASN A 79 1.63 -11.38 -4.49
CA ASN A 79 1.61 -12.45 -3.51
C ASN A 79 0.43 -12.31 -2.53
N GLY A 80 0.04 -13.43 -1.91
CA GLY A 80 -0.93 -13.41 -0.83
C GLY A 80 -0.36 -12.76 0.43
N LEU A 81 -1.25 -12.23 1.27
CA LEU A 81 -0.90 -11.62 2.55
C LEU A 81 -0.29 -12.66 3.49
N PRO A 82 0.87 -12.39 4.10
CA PRO A 82 1.50 -13.29 5.05
C PRO A 82 0.67 -13.36 6.34
N ALA A 83 0.21 -14.56 6.71
CA ALA A 83 -0.74 -14.76 7.81
C ALA A 83 -0.25 -14.20 9.15
N GLU A 84 1.06 -14.24 9.39
CA GLU A 84 1.70 -13.75 10.61
C GLU A 84 1.64 -12.23 10.77
N ALA A 85 1.58 -11.47 9.67
CA ALA A 85 1.56 -10.01 9.74
C ALA A 85 0.23 -9.46 10.26
N ALA A 86 -0.84 -10.26 10.27
CA ALA A 86 -2.12 -9.89 10.89
C ALA A 86 -2.01 -9.62 12.41
N GLY A 87 -0.94 -10.11 13.06
CA GLY A 87 -0.74 -10.01 14.50
C GLY A 87 -0.42 -8.60 15.00
N SER A 88 -0.03 -7.68 14.11
CA SER A 88 0.25 -6.28 14.48
C SER A 88 -0.26 -5.32 13.39
N LEU A 89 -0.83 -4.19 13.79
CA LEU A 89 -1.31 -3.20 12.82
C LEU A 89 -0.18 -2.66 11.92
N PRO A 90 1.03 -2.35 12.42
CA PRO A 90 2.13 -1.92 11.55
C PRO A 90 2.51 -2.95 10.48
N ASP A 91 2.66 -4.22 10.87
CA ASP A 91 3.03 -5.29 9.92
C ASP A 91 1.90 -5.57 8.93
N ALA A 92 0.64 -5.54 9.41
CA ALA A 92 -0.52 -5.68 8.55
C ALA A 92 -0.63 -4.55 7.53
N CYS A 93 -0.38 -3.29 7.94
CA CYS A 93 -0.35 -2.15 7.04
C CYS A 93 0.79 -2.26 6.01
N ASP A 94 1.97 -2.73 6.41
CA ASP A 94 3.10 -2.97 5.49
C ASP A 94 2.73 -4.00 4.41
N ALA A 95 2.22 -5.15 4.83
CA ALA A 95 1.79 -6.22 3.94
C ALA A 95 0.65 -5.79 2.99
N VAL A 96 -0.37 -5.11 3.51
CA VAL A 96 -1.51 -4.65 2.71
C VAL A 96 -1.09 -3.53 1.75
N ALA A 97 -0.24 -2.60 2.17
CA ALA A 97 0.27 -1.54 1.29
C ALA A 97 1.12 -2.11 0.16
N ALA A 98 1.93 -3.13 0.43
CA ALA A 98 2.74 -3.80 -0.58
C ALA A 98 1.85 -4.52 -1.60
N ALA A 99 0.88 -5.32 -1.13
CA ALA A 99 -0.07 -6.03 -1.99
C ALA A 99 -0.96 -5.07 -2.81
N ALA A 100 -1.41 -3.96 -2.20
CA ALA A 100 -2.14 -2.91 -2.89
C ALA A 100 -1.30 -2.25 -3.99
N GLN A 101 -0.03 -1.96 -3.69
CA GLN A 101 0.90 -1.38 -4.66
C GLN A 101 1.11 -2.31 -5.86
N ASP A 102 1.39 -3.59 -5.64
CA ASP A 102 1.53 -4.58 -6.71
C ASP A 102 0.25 -4.68 -7.55
N THR A 103 -0.91 -4.78 -6.89
CA THR A 103 -2.21 -4.91 -7.56
C THR A 103 -2.54 -3.69 -8.41
N LEU A 104 -2.41 -2.49 -7.88
CA LEU A 104 -2.74 -1.27 -8.59
C LEU A 104 -1.74 -0.99 -9.72
N MET A 105 -0.45 -1.22 -9.48
CA MET A 105 0.57 -0.94 -10.49
C MET A 105 0.45 -1.84 -11.70
N GLU A 106 0.22 -3.13 -11.48
CA GLU A 106 0.16 -4.12 -12.55
C GLU A 106 -1.17 -4.04 -13.30
N LEU A 107 -2.29 -3.88 -12.61
CA LEU A 107 -3.61 -3.86 -13.27
C LEU A 107 -3.95 -2.52 -13.92
N LEU A 108 -3.46 -1.39 -13.38
CA LEU A 108 -3.68 -0.07 -13.97
C LEU A 108 -2.53 0.36 -14.90
N HIS A 109 -1.46 -0.44 -15.00
CA HIS A 109 -0.25 -0.14 -15.78
C HIS A 109 0.33 1.26 -15.52
N ARG A 110 0.32 1.70 -14.26
CA ARG A 110 0.82 3.01 -13.83
C ARG A 110 1.46 2.90 -12.46
N ALA A 111 2.47 3.73 -12.19
CA ALA A 111 3.04 3.81 -10.86
C ALA A 111 2.00 4.28 -9.83
N TRP A 112 2.03 3.70 -8.63
CA TRP A 112 1.21 4.13 -7.51
C TRP A 112 1.88 3.78 -6.16
N PRO A 113 1.80 4.65 -5.14
CA PRO A 113 1.47 6.07 -5.26
C PRO A 113 2.57 6.83 -6.03
N VAL A 114 2.22 8.01 -6.55
CA VAL A 114 3.16 8.87 -7.28
C VAL A 114 3.53 10.06 -6.40
N CYS A 115 4.83 10.29 -6.23
CA CYS A 115 5.33 11.49 -5.56
C CYS A 115 4.94 12.75 -6.37
N PRO A 116 4.29 13.75 -5.76
CA PRO A 116 3.85 14.95 -6.46
C PRO A 116 5.02 15.83 -6.92
N ASP A 117 6.15 15.80 -6.21
CA ASP A 117 7.32 16.63 -6.53
C ASP A 117 8.12 16.07 -7.72
N HIS A 118 8.30 14.74 -7.77
CA HIS A 118 9.19 14.10 -8.75
C HIS A 118 8.47 13.37 -9.88
N HIS A 119 7.16 13.15 -9.73
CA HIS A 119 6.33 12.32 -10.60
C HIS A 119 6.91 10.91 -10.81
N LEU A 120 7.43 10.33 -9.73
CA LEU A 120 7.96 8.97 -9.67
C LEU A 120 7.10 8.11 -8.75
N GLY A 121 7.03 6.81 -9.05
CA GLY A 121 6.48 5.84 -8.10
C GLY A 121 7.24 5.87 -6.78
N THR A 122 6.51 5.81 -5.68
CA THR A 122 7.08 5.66 -4.34
C THR A 122 7.27 4.19 -3.98
N HIS A 123 8.10 3.93 -3.00
CA HIS A 123 8.30 2.60 -2.42
C HIS A 123 7.96 2.63 -0.94
N LEU A 124 7.59 1.49 -0.38
CA LEU A 124 7.47 1.34 1.07
C LEU A 124 8.85 1.40 1.73
N ARG A 125 8.91 2.05 2.89
CA ARG A 125 10.09 2.08 3.74
C ARG A 125 9.68 2.23 5.20
N ALA A 126 10.39 1.55 6.09
CA ALA A 126 10.23 1.76 7.52
C ALA A 126 10.57 3.21 7.90
N ALA A 127 9.66 3.85 8.62
CA ALA A 127 9.77 5.18 9.18
C ALA A 127 9.84 5.11 10.71
N PRO A 128 10.92 5.61 11.34
CA PRO A 128 11.06 5.59 12.80
C PRO A 128 9.88 6.27 13.50
N GLY A 129 9.18 5.53 14.36
CA GLY A 129 8.05 6.04 15.14
C GLY A 129 6.71 6.17 14.40
N ALA A 130 6.67 5.89 13.09
CA ALA A 130 5.46 5.98 12.26
C ALA A 130 5.10 4.67 11.54
N GLY A 131 5.88 3.60 11.72
CA GLY A 131 5.63 2.31 11.06
C GLY A 131 6.17 2.32 9.63
N THR A 132 5.34 2.03 8.64
CA THR A 132 5.70 2.07 7.22
C THR A 132 5.23 3.37 6.57
N ALA A 133 6.05 3.91 5.67
CA ALA A 133 5.77 5.14 4.94
C ALA A 133 6.08 5.00 3.44
N TRP A 134 5.41 5.82 2.64
CA TRP A 134 5.72 6.02 1.24
C TRP A 134 6.99 6.87 1.11
N TRP A 135 7.96 6.38 0.35
CA TRP A 135 9.25 7.02 0.20
C TRP A 135 9.58 7.24 -1.27
N CYS A 136 10.03 8.45 -1.60
CA CYS A 136 10.49 8.80 -2.93
C CYS A 136 12.02 8.81 -2.99
N ALA A 137 12.60 8.15 -4.00
CA ALA A 137 14.03 8.14 -4.22
C ALA A 137 14.62 9.47 -4.74
N GLY A 138 13.77 10.36 -5.28
CA GLY A 138 14.21 11.51 -6.09
C GLY A 138 14.74 11.09 -7.47
N ARG A 139 15.02 12.07 -8.35
CA ARG A 139 15.56 11.77 -9.70
C ARG A 139 17.08 11.76 -9.74
N THR A 140 17.73 12.67 -9.03
CA THR A 140 19.19 12.84 -9.05
C THR A 140 19.68 13.41 -7.71
N ALA A 141 21.00 13.40 -7.49
CA ALA A 141 21.62 14.07 -6.35
C ALA A 141 21.43 15.61 -6.34
N SER A 142 20.94 16.20 -7.43
CA SER A 142 20.70 17.64 -7.59
C SER A 142 19.22 18.04 -7.57
N ASP A 143 18.30 17.07 -7.51
CA ASP A 143 16.87 17.26 -7.23
C ASP A 143 16.66 17.37 -5.69
N PRO A 144 15.45 17.70 -5.17
CA PRO A 144 15.15 17.46 -3.77
C PRO A 144 15.57 16.04 -3.40
N SER A 145 16.38 15.92 -2.36
CA SER A 145 16.92 14.64 -1.91
C SER A 145 15.81 13.62 -1.67
N PRO A 146 16.12 12.30 -1.73
CA PRO A 146 15.18 11.26 -1.35
C PRO A 146 14.47 11.62 -0.04
N HIS A 147 13.15 11.49 -0.03
CA HIS A 147 12.31 11.95 1.07
C HIS A 147 11.22 10.94 1.39
N LEU A 148 10.82 10.93 2.66
CA LEU A 148 9.53 10.37 3.04
C LEU A 148 8.46 11.31 2.49
N LEU A 149 7.50 10.73 1.78
CA LEU A 149 6.25 11.40 1.44
C LEU A 149 5.42 11.37 2.72
N ALA A 150 4.48 10.45 2.88
CA ALA A 150 3.69 10.31 4.09
C ALA A 150 3.80 8.91 4.72
N PRO A 151 3.50 8.74 6.01
CA PRO A 151 3.09 7.44 6.56
C PRO A 151 1.96 6.82 5.73
N VAL A 152 1.90 5.48 5.71
CA VAL A 152 0.79 4.78 5.06
C VAL A 152 -0.54 5.15 5.73
N GLY A 153 -1.48 5.60 4.91
CA GLY A 153 -2.81 6.11 5.27
C GLY A 153 -2.94 7.62 5.33
N ASP A 154 -1.83 8.36 5.28
CA ASP A 154 -1.81 9.81 5.51
C ASP A 154 -1.44 10.60 4.24
N LEU A 155 -1.48 10.02 3.04
CA LEU A 155 -1.22 10.74 1.79
C LEU A 155 -2.20 11.90 1.53
N ALA A 156 -3.40 11.83 2.09
CA ALA A 156 -4.40 12.90 1.99
C ALA A 156 -3.97 14.20 2.70
N ASP A 157 -3.18 14.09 3.77
CA ASP A 157 -2.84 15.21 4.64
C ASP A 157 -1.64 16.02 4.12
N GLU A 158 -0.87 15.47 3.17
CA GLU A 158 0.30 16.13 2.60
C GLU A 158 0.02 16.94 1.33
N GLY A 159 -1.21 16.89 0.80
CA GLY A 159 -1.67 17.68 -0.36
C GLY A 159 -1.66 19.21 -0.20
N GLY A 160 -1.04 19.73 0.87
CA GLY A 160 -0.96 21.16 1.15
C GLY A 160 0.37 21.67 1.73
N ARG A 161 1.39 20.83 2.03
CA ARG A 161 2.64 21.33 2.61
C ARG A 161 3.85 20.45 2.29
N ALA A 162 4.58 20.87 1.25
CA ALA A 162 6.00 20.61 1.16
C ALA A 162 6.71 21.22 2.40
N THR A 163 6.93 20.43 3.44
CA THR A 163 7.91 20.78 4.48
C THR A 163 9.08 19.82 4.39
N GLY A 164 10.04 20.19 3.55
CA GLY A 164 11.37 19.61 3.57
C GLY A 164 11.98 19.76 4.96
N VAL A 165 11.97 18.69 5.74
CA VAL A 165 12.82 18.58 6.93
C VAL A 165 14.24 18.40 6.42
N ARG A 166 14.94 19.54 6.29
CA ARG A 166 16.38 19.58 6.01
C ARG A 166 17.12 19.01 7.20
N GLU A 167 17.47 17.73 7.15
CA GLU A 167 18.45 17.17 8.06
C GLU A 167 19.83 17.78 7.74
N ARG A 168 20.18 18.85 8.48
CA ARG A 168 21.51 19.46 8.39
C ARG A 168 22.53 18.53 9.02
N LYS A 169 23.15 17.67 8.21
CA LYS A 169 24.47 17.09 8.55
C LYS A 169 25.46 18.23 8.74
N ARG A 170 25.79 18.53 10.00
CA ARG A 170 26.97 19.33 10.35
C ARG A 170 28.20 18.50 9.99
N SER A 171 28.90 18.88 8.93
CA SER A 171 30.27 18.40 8.68
C SER A 171 31.20 18.95 9.78
N PRO A 172 32.12 18.15 10.35
CA PRO A 172 33.13 18.67 11.25
C PRO A 172 34.12 19.53 10.46
N GLY A 173 34.16 20.83 10.78
CA GLY A 173 35.15 21.74 10.23
C GLY A 173 36.54 21.34 10.68
N THR A 174 37.43 21.13 9.73
CA THR A 174 38.87 20.90 9.91
C THR A 174 39.49 22.03 10.73
N PRO A 175 40.26 21.76 11.81
CA PRO A 175 40.94 22.82 12.53
C PRO A 175 42.10 23.35 11.68
N ARG A 176 41.99 24.60 11.21
CA ARG A 176 43.11 25.33 10.63
C ARG A 176 43.96 25.92 11.75
N THR A 177 45.20 25.46 11.79
CA THR A 177 46.35 25.98 12.54
C THR A 177 46.49 27.50 12.36
N ARG A 178 46.69 28.22 13.47
CA ARG A 178 47.21 29.60 13.44
C ARG A 178 48.59 29.61 14.07
N SER A 179 49.60 29.81 13.24
CA SER A 179 50.94 30.19 13.64
C SER A 179 50.91 31.58 14.28
N PHE A 180 51.50 31.71 15.46
CA PHE A 180 51.77 32.99 16.11
C PHE A 180 53.06 33.58 15.56
N GLY A 181 52.99 34.79 15.04
CA GLY A 181 54.15 35.66 14.78
C GLY A 181 53.81 37.05 15.31
N SER A 182 54.41 37.42 16.45
CA SER A 182 54.30 38.75 17.06
C SER A 182 55.27 39.74 16.39
N PRO A 183 54.94 41.03 16.29
CA PRO A 183 55.89 42.06 15.94
C PRO A 183 56.45 42.75 17.20
N ALA A 184 57.77 42.99 17.20
CA ALA A 184 58.43 44.09 17.90
C ALA A 184 59.76 44.35 17.18
#